data_AF-A0A5N6MEL3-F1
#
_entry.id   AF-A0A5N6MEL3-F1
#
_cell.length_a   1.000
_cell.length_b   1.000
_cell.length_c   1.000
_cell.angle_alpha   90.00
_cell.angle_beta   90.00
_cell.angle_gamma   90.00
#
_symmetry.space_group_name_H-M   'P 1'
#
loop_
_entity.id
_entity.type
_entity.pdbx_description
1 polymer ?
#
loop_
_entity_poly.entity_id
_entity_poly.type
_entity_poly.pdbx_seq_one_letter_code
_entity_poly.pdbx_strand_id
1 'polypeptide(L)'
;MSANLGGISREYKVLAVFLALVVILALVLAASAAAPRLVSTPPPVGGSSTESGSGSLAYLFIAFAAGTLIIFGILFVFAALGRWISGNDASERGALSLPHGSISAVLALIIVVVFSVTSIHVYSELRAGEDVGIESAGVTQEALDALPRDRVLHIAPETAMDGQPATYTVTLANPHENSTVFAGDLMTIFSTLLIAIVGFYFGQGATAAGVREAEKLKLGENRGGTTAIKDTETPPSENTGG
;
A
#
# COMPACT_ATOMS: atom_id res chain seq x y z
N MET A 1 -39.22 35.35 -3.11
CA MET A 1 -39.03 34.03 -3.76
C MET A 1 -37.56 33.65 -3.67
N SER A 2 -37.13 33.00 -2.59
CA SER A 2 -35.81 32.37 -2.53
C SER A 2 -35.95 30.93 -3.01
N ALA A 3 -35.40 30.62 -4.18
CA ALA A 3 -35.37 29.25 -4.68
C ALA A 3 -34.49 28.41 -3.75
N ASN A 4 -35.13 27.47 -3.05
CA ASN A 4 -34.48 26.49 -2.21
C ASN A 4 -33.78 25.46 -3.12
N LEU A 5 -32.51 25.68 -3.43
CA LEU A 5 -31.64 24.74 -4.17
C LEU A 5 -31.07 23.62 -3.28
N GLY A 6 -31.59 23.41 -2.05
CA GLY A 6 -31.06 22.47 -1.07
C GLY A 6 -31.31 20.98 -1.32
N GLY A 7 -31.92 20.62 -2.45
CA GLY A 7 -32.43 19.28 -2.73
C GLY A 7 -31.66 18.45 -3.75
N ILE A 8 -30.37 18.72 -4.00
CA ILE A 8 -29.56 17.80 -4.82
C ILE A 8 -29.39 16.51 -4.02
N SER A 9 -30.18 15.50 -4.38
CA SER A 9 -30.29 14.23 -3.67
C SER A 9 -28.91 13.57 -3.53
N ARG A 10 -28.70 12.89 -2.39
CA ARG A 10 -27.45 12.15 -2.08
C ARG A 10 -26.98 11.26 -3.24
N GLU A 11 -27.90 10.77 -4.05
CA GLU A 11 -27.66 9.88 -5.18
C GLU A 11 -26.83 10.53 -6.29
N TYR A 12 -27.09 11.81 -6.62
CA TYR A 12 -26.31 12.52 -7.65
C TYR A 12 -24.86 12.75 -7.23
N LYS A 13 -24.59 12.89 -5.93
CA LYS A 13 -23.23 13.06 -5.42
C LYS A 13 -22.42 11.77 -5.52
N VAL A 14 -23.05 10.62 -5.27
CA VAL A 14 -22.43 9.30 -5.43
C VAL A 14 -22.15 9.03 -6.90
N LEU A 15 -23.12 9.30 -7.77
CA LEU A 15 -22.96 9.16 -9.21
C LEU A 15 -21.81 10.05 -9.74
N ALA A 16 -21.71 11.29 -9.26
CA ALA A 16 -20.65 12.21 -9.66
C ALA A 16 -19.25 11.74 -9.22
N VAL A 17 -19.09 11.21 -8.00
CA VAL A 17 -17.80 10.67 -7.51
C VAL A 17 -17.41 9.42 -8.27
N PHE A 18 -18.36 8.50 -8.50
CA PHE A 18 -18.12 7.29 -9.28
C PHE A 18 -17.72 7.63 -10.72
N LEU A 19 -18.43 8.57 -11.35
CA LEU A 19 -18.15 9.01 -12.72
C LEU A 19 -16.80 9.73 -12.82
N ALA A 20 -16.44 10.57 -11.85
CA ALA A 20 -15.11 11.19 -11.79
C ALA A 20 -13.99 10.14 -11.70
N LEU A 21 -14.21 9.06 -10.93
CA LEU A 21 -13.24 7.97 -10.80
C LEU A 21 -13.11 7.11 -12.04
N VAL A 22 -14.23 6.79 -12.70
CA VAL A 22 -14.22 6.09 -13.98
C VAL A 22 -13.49 6.92 -15.04
N VAL A 23 -13.67 8.25 -15.03
CA VAL A 23 -12.94 9.16 -15.92
C VAL A 23 -11.45 9.19 -15.61
N ILE A 24 -11.06 9.27 -14.33
CA ILE A 24 -9.65 9.23 -13.92
C ILE A 24 -9.01 7.89 -14.33
N LEU A 25 -9.67 6.77 -14.08
CA LEU A 25 -9.20 5.44 -14.47
C LEU A 25 -9.06 5.32 -16.00
N ALA A 26 -10.05 5.81 -16.75
CA ALA A 26 -10.03 5.81 -18.20
C ALA A 26 -8.90 6.70 -18.75
N LEU A 27 -8.64 7.86 -18.16
CA LEU A 27 -7.52 8.74 -18.53
C LEU A 27 -6.16 8.08 -18.25
N VAL A 28 -6.01 7.39 -17.11
CA VAL A 28 -4.78 6.66 -16.78
C VAL A 28 -4.54 5.51 -17.77
N LEU A 29 -5.58 4.74 -18.09
CA LEU A 29 -5.51 3.68 -19.10
C LEU A 29 -5.21 4.22 -20.51
N ALA A 30 -5.83 5.34 -20.88
CA ALA A 30 -5.58 5.98 -22.17
C ALA A 30 -4.15 6.53 -22.27
N ALA A 31 -3.63 7.14 -21.21
CA ALA A 31 -2.25 7.61 -21.14
C ALA A 31 -1.24 6.46 -21.25
N SER A 32 -1.52 5.34 -20.57
CA SER A 32 -0.70 4.11 -20.65
C SER A 32 -0.73 3.49 -22.06
N ALA A 33 -1.87 3.52 -22.75
CA ALA A 33 -2.03 2.92 -24.08
C ALA A 33 -1.48 3.80 -25.23
N ALA A 34 -1.38 5.11 -25.03
CA ALA A 34 -0.83 6.04 -26.01
C ALA A 34 0.71 6.07 -26.03
N ALA A 35 1.35 5.73 -24.91
CA ALA A 35 2.80 5.80 -24.76
C ALA A 35 3.61 4.98 -25.78
N PRO A 36 3.21 3.77 -26.23
CA PRO A 36 3.98 3.01 -27.22
C PRO A 36 3.98 3.62 -28.63
N ARG A 37 2.99 4.48 -28.95
CA ARG A 37 2.77 4.95 -30.33
C ARG A 37 3.61 6.15 -30.74
N LEU A 38 4.28 6.82 -29.80
CA LEU A 38 5.15 7.96 -30.09
C LEU A 38 6.61 7.58 -30.35
N VAL A 39 7.01 6.33 -30.05
CA VAL A 39 8.39 5.86 -30.19
C VAL A 39 8.60 4.97 -31.42
N SER A 40 7.53 4.55 -32.11
CA SER A 40 7.62 3.79 -33.36
C SER A 40 7.87 4.67 -34.60
N THR A 41 8.59 5.78 -34.48
CA THR A 41 9.15 6.44 -35.66
C THR A 41 10.31 5.59 -36.16
N PRO A 42 10.28 5.07 -37.40
CA PRO A 42 11.36 4.24 -37.93
C PRO A 42 12.66 5.04 -37.90
N PRO A 43 13.78 4.44 -37.44
CA PRO A 43 15.03 5.16 -37.33
C PRO A 43 15.50 5.62 -38.71
N PRO A 44 16.07 6.84 -38.84
CA PRO A 44 16.78 7.23 -40.05
C PRO A 44 17.93 6.25 -40.28
N VAL A 45 18.00 5.71 -41.50
CA VAL A 45 19.04 4.78 -41.93
C VAL A 45 20.36 5.54 -42.02
N GLY A 46 21.15 5.50 -40.94
CA GLY A 46 22.54 5.98 -40.95
C GLY A 46 22.96 6.66 -39.66
N GLY A 47 23.78 5.97 -38.85
CA GLY A 47 24.60 6.61 -37.82
C GLY A 47 24.53 5.95 -36.43
N SER A 48 25.58 5.20 -36.10
CA SER A 48 26.07 4.83 -34.76
C SER A 48 25.06 4.61 -33.62
N SER A 49 24.92 3.34 -33.29
CA SER A 49 24.23 2.71 -32.17
C SER A 49 24.76 3.11 -30.78
N THR A 50 24.30 4.24 -30.22
CA THR A 50 24.61 4.59 -28.80
C THR A 50 23.58 5.43 -28.05
N GLU A 51 22.31 5.45 -28.43
CA GLU A 51 21.27 6.19 -27.67
C GLU A 51 19.94 5.42 -27.55
N SER A 52 19.98 4.20 -26.98
CA SER A 52 18.78 3.38 -26.71
C SER A 52 18.45 3.23 -25.22
N GLY A 53 18.81 4.23 -24.39
CA GLY A 53 18.64 4.18 -22.93
C GLY A 53 17.52 5.04 -22.36
N SER A 54 17.19 6.20 -22.95
CA SER A 54 16.33 7.19 -22.27
C SER A 54 14.82 6.90 -22.37
N GLY A 55 14.39 6.20 -23.42
CA GLY A 55 12.97 5.86 -23.62
C GLY A 55 12.44 4.89 -22.56
N SER A 56 13.22 3.87 -22.20
CA SER A 56 12.86 2.83 -21.21
C SER A 56 12.50 3.41 -19.84
N LEU A 57 13.31 4.36 -19.35
CA LEU A 57 13.09 4.99 -18.05
C LEU A 57 11.79 5.81 -18.02
N ALA A 58 11.48 6.54 -19.09
CA ALA A 58 10.25 7.32 -19.17
C ALA A 58 8.99 6.43 -19.06
N TYR A 59 8.99 5.24 -19.65
CA TYR A 59 7.89 4.29 -19.53
C TYR A 59 7.69 3.78 -18.10
N LEU A 60 8.78 3.46 -17.40
CA LEU A 60 8.72 3.01 -16.00
C LEU A 60 8.15 4.10 -15.09
N PHE A 61 8.56 5.36 -15.27
CA PHE A 61 8.02 6.49 -14.52
C PHE A 61 6.52 6.70 -14.78
N ILE A 62 6.09 6.64 -16.04
CA ILE A 62 4.67 6.79 -16.40
C ILE A 62 3.83 5.63 -15.81
N ALA A 63 4.31 4.39 -15.93
CA ALA A 63 3.63 3.22 -15.38
C ALA A 63 3.52 3.28 -13.85
N PHE A 64 4.59 3.72 -13.17
CA PHE A 64 4.61 3.91 -11.73
C PHE A 64 3.63 5.00 -11.27
N ALA A 65 3.64 6.16 -11.94
CA ALA A 65 2.73 7.25 -11.65
C ALA A 65 1.26 6.83 -11.86
N ALA A 66 0.98 6.13 -12.97
CA ALA A 66 -0.33 5.57 -13.27
C ALA A 66 -0.81 4.60 -12.18
N GLY A 67 0.04 3.64 -11.79
CA GLY A 67 -0.28 2.66 -10.74
C GLY A 67 -0.56 3.34 -9.39
N THR A 68 0.26 4.31 -9.01
CA THR A 68 0.09 5.10 -7.79
C THR A 68 -1.25 5.84 -7.79
N LEU A 69 -1.61 6.47 -8.92
CA LEU A 69 -2.85 7.23 -9.05
C LEU A 69 -4.09 6.32 -8.97
N ILE A 70 -4.03 5.11 -9.54
CA ILE A 70 -5.09 4.09 -9.41
C ILE A 70 -5.28 3.69 -7.94
N ILE A 71 -4.19 3.42 -7.22
CA ILE A 71 -4.26 3.01 -5.81
C ILE A 71 -4.85 4.13 -4.95
N PHE A 72 -4.42 5.38 -5.14
CA PHE A 72 -5.02 6.53 -4.45
C PHE A 72 -6.50 6.71 -4.80
N GLY A 73 -6.89 6.45 -6.05
CA GLY A 73 -8.28 6.42 -6.48
C GLY A 73 -9.10 5.38 -5.71
N ILE A 74 -8.61 4.15 -5.60
CA ILE A 74 -9.25 3.08 -4.84
C ILE A 74 -9.39 3.47 -3.36
N LEU A 75 -8.32 3.96 -2.73
CA LEU A 75 -8.33 4.46 -1.34
C LEU A 75 -9.38 5.56 -1.15
N PHE A 76 -9.48 6.50 -2.09
CA PHE A 76 -10.46 7.56 -2.05
C PHE A 76 -11.90 7.03 -2.14
N VAL A 77 -12.17 6.03 -3.00
CA VAL A 77 -13.46 5.33 -3.05
C VAL A 77 -13.79 4.74 -1.69
N PHE A 78 -12.87 3.97 -1.10
CA PHE A 78 -13.11 3.32 0.20
C PHE A 78 -13.38 4.34 1.31
N ALA A 79 -12.61 5.44 1.35
CA ALA A 79 -12.85 6.52 2.31
C ALA A 79 -14.20 7.21 2.10
N ALA A 80 -14.58 7.49 0.85
CA ALA A 80 -15.86 8.09 0.50
C ALA A 80 -17.03 7.16 0.84
N LEU A 81 -16.89 5.86 0.55
CA LEU A 81 -17.88 4.83 0.86
C LEU A 81 -18.03 4.64 2.36
N GLY A 82 -16.93 4.60 3.12
CA GLY A 82 -16.94 4.52 4.58
C GLY A 82 -17.63 5.74 5.22
N ARG A 83 -17.33 6.94 4.72
CA ARG A 83 -18.02 8.17 5.14
C ARG A 83 -19.51 8.14 4.81
N TRP A 84 -19.89 7.57 3.67
CA TRP A 84 -21.28 7.46 3.24
C TRP A 84 -22.07 6.45 4.09
N ILE A 85 -21.51 5.27 4.36
CA ILE A 85 -22.11 4.23 5.22
C ILE A 85 -22.23 4.73 6.67
N SER A 86 -21.26 5.50 7.17
CA SER A 86 -21.21 5.96 8.56
C SER A 86 -22.13 7.16 8.88
N GLY A 87 -23.29 7.22 8.22
CA GLY A 87 -24.35 8.24 8.33
C GLY A 87 -24.22 9.23 9.49
N ASN A 88 -23.99 10.50 9.13
CA ASN A 88 -24.20 11.81 9.78
C ASN A 88 -24.55 12.03 11.28
N ASP A 89 -24.59 11.05 12.17
CA ASP A 89 -24.78 11.30 13.60
C ASP A 89 -23.45 11.72 14.23
N ALA A 90 -23.10 12.98 13.96
CA ALA A 90 -21.82 13.63 14.23
C ALA A 90 -21.80 14.45 15.54
N SER A 91 -22.71 14.19 16.48
CA SER A 91 -22.82 14.97 17.73
C SER A 91 -21.91 14.47 18.87
N GLU A 92 -21.25 13.33 18.74
CA GLU A 92 -20.28 12.82 19.75
C GLU A 92 -18.92 12.44 19.16
N ARG A 93 -18.56 13.03 18.01
CA ARG A 93 -17.35 12.64 17.29
C ARG A 93 -16.22 13.65 17.56
N GLY A 94 -15.11 13.17 18.10
CA GLY A 94 -13.85 13.93 18.20
C GLY A 94 -13.41 14.50 16.85
N ALA A 95 -12.47 15.45 16.87
CA ALA A 95 -12.13 16.49 15.87
C ALA A 95 -12.05 16.14 14.36
N LEU A 96 -12.32 14.90 13.93
CA LEU A 96 -12.40 14.44 12.53
C LEU A 96 -13.67 13.63 12.16
N SER A 97 -14.71 13.54 13.00
CA SER A 97 -16.04 12.98 12.67
C SER A 97 -16.10 11.50 12.21
N LEU A 98 -15.07 10.70 12.47
CA LEU A 98 -15.03 9.28 12.16
C LEU A 98 -15.17 8.43 13.44
N PRO A 99 -15.80 7.24 13.39
CA PRO A 99 -15.75 6.27 14.49
C PRO A 99 -14.30 6.09 14.95
N HIS A 100 -14.08 5.95 16.27
CA HIS A 100 -12.78 6.05 16.96
C HIS A 100 -11.67 5.03 16.52
N GLY A 101 -11.88 4.25 15.46
CA GLY A 101 -10.91 3.35 14.83
C GLY A 101 -10.78 3.48 13.30
N SER A 102 -11.51 4.37 12.64
CA SER A 102 -11.48 4.49 11.17
C SER A 102 -10.24 5.26 10.67
N ILE A 103 -9.76 6.27 11.39
CA ILE A 103 -8.57 7.04 11.00
C ILE A 103 -7.31 6.18 11.12
N SER A 104 -7.18 5.41 12.19
CA SER A 104 -6.06 4.49 12.39
C SER A 104 -6.04 3.37 11.33
N ALA A 105 -7.20 2.81 11.00
CA ALA A 105 -7.31 1.80 9.94
C ALA A 105 -6.89 2.36 8.57
N VAL A 106 -7.30 3.59 8.25
CA VAL A 106 -6.91 4.26 7.00
C VAL A 106 -5.41 4.57 6.98
N LEU A 107 -4.84 5.07 8.07
CA LEU A 107 -3.39 5.31 8.16
C LEU A 107 -2.58 4.02 8.02
N ALA A 108 -3.00 2.94 8.69
CA ALA A 108 -2.37 1.63 8.57
C ALA A 108 -2.42 1.11 7.13
N LEU A 109 -3.56 1.28 6.45
CA LEU A 109 -3.72 0.91 5.04
C LEU A 109 -2.78 1.73 4.14
N ILE A 110 -2.64 3.03 4.37
CA ILE A 110 -1.72 3.90 3.61
C ILE A 110 -0.27 3.46 3.82
N ILE A 111 0.14 3.14 5.05
CA ILE A 111 1.50 2.67 5.35
C ILE A 111 1.80 1.34 4.63
N VAL A 112 0.86 0.39 4.64
CA VAL A 112 1.01 -0.90 3.94
C VAL A 112 1.14 -0.70 2.44
N VAL A 113 0.33 0.19 1.86
CA VAL A 113 0.39 0.52 0.44
C VAL A 113 1.74 1.15 0.07
N VAL A 114 2.18 2.16 0.81
CA VAL A 114 3.47 2.83 0.57
C VAL A 114 4.61 1.82 0.68
N PHE A 115 4.62 1.01 1.74
CA PHE A 115 5.62 -0.03 1.95
C PHE A 115 5.64 -1.04 0.79
N SER A 116 4.48 -1.49 0.31
CA SER A 116 4.37 -2.42 -0.82
C SER A 116 4.93 -1.83 -2.11
N VAL A 117 4.56 -0.59 -2.44
CA VAL A 117 5.05 0.10 -3.64
C VAL A 117 6.57 0.31 -3.58
N THR A 118 7.10 0.75 -2.43
CA THR A 118 8.55 0.91 -2.25
C THR A 118 9.28 -0.43 -2.34
N SER A 119 8.73 -1.50 -1.74
CA SER A 119 9.32 -2.84 -1.78
C SER A 119 9.43 -3.37 -3.21
N ILE A 120 8.37 -3.22 -4.02
CA ILE A 120 8.37 -3.60 -5.44
C ILE A 120 9.45 -2.83 -6.20
N HIS A 121 9.57 -1.52 -5.94
CA HIS A 121 10.56 -0.69 -6.62
C HIS A 121 11.99 -1.12 -6.28
N VAL A 122 12.32 -1.25 -4.99
CA VAL A 122 13.66 -1.68 -4.56
C VAL A 122 13.97 -3.09 -5.07
N TYR A 123 13.01 -4.02 -5.05
CA TYR A 123 13.18 -5.35 -5.62
C TYR A 123 13.44 -5.30 -7.14
N SER A 124 12.74 -4.41 -7.87
CA SER A 124 12.94 -4.23 -9.31
C SER A 124 14.33 -3.68 -9.64
N GLU A 125 14.84 -2.73 -8.86
CA GLU A 125 16.20 -2.18 -9.04
C GLU A 125 17.27 -3.21 -8.72
N LEU A 126 17.07 -3.97 -7.64
CA LEU A 126 18.00 -5.01 -7.23
C LEU A 126 18.10 -6.11 -8.29
N ARG A 127 16.96 -6.55 -8.83
CA ARG A 127 16.91 -7.53 -9.92
C ARG A 127 17.49 -6.99 -11.22
N ALA A 128 17.20 -5.73 -11.58
CA ALA A 128 17.76 -5.13 -12.79
C ALA A 128 19.30 -5.07 -12.74
N GLY A 129 19.90 -4.91 -11.56
CA GLY A 129 21.35 -4.97 -11.36
C GLY A 129 21.95 -6.38 -11.48
N GLU A 130 21.15 -7.44 -11.35
CA GLU A 130 21.60 -8.83 -11.50
C GLU A 130 21.66 -9.27 -12.97
N ASP A 131 20.77 -8.73 -13.79
CA ASP A 131 20.72 -8.97 -15.25
C ASP A 131 21.85 -8.24 -16.01
N VAL A 132 22.49 -7.23 -15.39
CA VAL A 132 23.70 -6.59 -15.91
C VAL A 132 24.90 -7.45 -15.52
N GLY A 133 25.19 -8.44 -16.36
CA GLY A 133 26.34 -9.31 -16.14
C GLY A 133 27.69 -8.60 -16.22
N ILE A 134 28.68 -9.18 -15.55
CA ILE A 134 30.07 -8.73 -15.63
C ILE A 134 30.69 -9.37 -16.86
N GLU A 135 31.22 -8.54 -17.76
CA GLU A 135 31.93 -8.97 -18.96
C GLU A 135 33.39 -9.27 -18.62
N SER A 136 33.86 -10.46 -18.99
CA SER A 136 35.27 -10.85 -18.92
C SER A 136 35.73 -11.27 -20.31
N ALA A 137 36.66 -10.50 -20.88
CA ALA A 137 37.31 -10.82 -22.15
C ALA A 137 38.54 -11.74 -21.93
N GLY A 138 38.98 -12.43 -22.98
CA GLY A 138 40.22 -13.22 -22.94
C GLY A 138 40.12 -14.56 -22.18
N VAL A 139 38.92 -15.11 -21.98
CA VAL A 139 38.72 -16.37 -21.26
C VAL A 139 39.12 -17.55 -22.15
N THR A 140 39.99 -18.45 -21.67
CA THR A 140 40.39 -19.66 -22.42
C THR A 140 39.29 -20.73 -22.39
N GLN A 141 39.36 -21.71 -23.29
CA GLN A 141 38.35 -22.77 -23.34
C GLN A 141 38.31 -23.62 -22.07
N GLU A 142 39.47 -23.90 -21.46
CA GLU A 142 39.54 -24.62 -20.18
C GLU A 142 38.93 -23.81 -19.04
N ALA A 143 39.11 -22.49 -19.04
CA ALA A 143 38.49 -21.60 -18.07
C ALA A 143 36.98 -21.49 -18.29
N LEU A 144 36.52 -21.50 -19.54
CA LEU A 144 35.10 -21.52 -19.90
C LEU A 144 34.40 -22.78 -19.41
N ASP A 145 35.04 -23.95 -19.56
CA ASP A 145 34.49 -25.23 -19.10
C ASP A 145 34.44 -25.35 -17.57
N ALA A 146 35.28 -24.59 -16.85
CA ALA A 146 35.26 -24.50 -15.39
C ALA A 146 34.21 -23.52 -14.83
N LEU A 147 33.58 -22.70 -15.68
CA LEU A 147 32.57 -21.73 -15.23
C LEU A 147 31.23 -22.41 -14.90
N PRO A 148 30.54 -21.96 -13.84
CA PRO A 148 29.19 -22.41 -13.51
C PRO A 148 28.22 -22.01 -14.63
N ARG A 149 27.72 -23.01 -15.39
CA ARG A 149 26.88 -22.79 -16.58
C ARG A 149 25.55 -22.11 -16.29
N ASP A 150 25.06 -22.23 -15.06
CA ASP A 150 23.85 -21.57 -14.56
C ASP A 150 23.98 -20.04 -14.49
N ARG A 151 25.21 -19.51 -14.57
CA ARG A 151 25.49 -18.07 -14.47
C ARG A 151 25.92 -17.42 -15.78
N VAL A 152 26.08 -18.18 -16.86
CA VAL A 152 26.56 -17.64 -18.13
C VAL A 152 25.38 -17.04 -18.91
N LEU A 153 25.38 -15.71 -19.05
CA LEU A 153 24.35 -14.98 -19.80
C LEU A 153 24.66 -14.96 -21.30
N HIS A 154 25.92 -14.73 -21.65
CA HIS A 154 26.35 -14.64 -23.04
C HIS A 154 27.79 -15.12 -23.22
N ILE A 155 28.08 -15.74 -24.37
CA ILE A 155 29.42 -16.15 -24.80
C ILE A 155 29.60 -15.62 -26.21
N ALA A 156 30.59 -14.77 -26.41
CA ALA A 156 31.00 -14.29 -27.71
C ALA A 156 32.42 -14.80 -28.00
N PRO A 157 32.66 -15.53 -29.11
CA PRO A 157 34.00 -15.92 -29.50
C PRO A 157 34.78 -14.67 -29.94
N GLU A 158 36.00 -14.52 -29.43
CA GLU A 158 36.92 -13.51 -29.89
C GLU A 158 37.70 -14.05 -31.10
N THR A 159 38.00 -13.19 -32.07
CA THR A 159 38.63 -13.66 -33.31
C THR A 159 40.06 -14.10 -33.02
N ALA A 160 40.31 -15.41 -33.11
CA ALA A 160 41.66 -15.96 -32.94
C ALA A 160 42.59 -15.34 -33.98
N MET A 161 43.63 -14.62 -33.53
CA MET A 161 44.74 -14.24 -34.40
C MET A 161 45.56 -15.49 -34.73
N ASP A 162 46.09 -15.57 -35.96
CA ASP A 162 46.87 -16.71 -36.44
C ASP A 162 47.96 -17.14 -35.44
N GLY A 163 47.83 -18.37 -34.92
CA GLY A 163 48.76 -18.98 -33.96
C GLY A 163 48.45 -18.77 -32.47
N GLN A 164 47.37 -18.05 -32.11
CA GLN A 164 46.89 -17.94 -30.73
C GLN A 164 45.70 -18.87 -30.47
N PRO A 165 45.56 -19.43 -29.25
CA PRO A 165 44.37 -20.18 -28.87
C PRO A 165 43.14 -19.27 -28.91
N ALA A 166 41.98 -19.84 -29.26
CA ALA A 166 40.72 -19.10 -29.28
C ALA A 166 40.39 -18.60 -27.87
N THR A 167 40.13 -17.29 -27.76
CA THR A 167 39.64 -16.66 -26.53
C THR A 167 38.14 -16.38 -26.65
N TYR A 168 37.47 -16.31 -25.50
CA TYR A 168 36.05 -16.03 -25.40
C TYR A 168 35.83 -14.83 -24.51
N THR A 169 34.89 -13.98 -24.91
CA THR A 169 34.30 -12.99 -24.04
C THR A 169 33.05 -13.60 -23.41
N VAL A 170 33.02 -13.63 -22.09
CA VAL A 170 31.94 -14.24 -21.31
C VAL A 170 31.27 -13.16 -20.46
N THR A 171 29.94 -13.09 -20.55
CA THR A 171 29.13 -12.25 -19.66
C THR A 171 28.52 -13.15 -18.60
N LEU A 172 28.92 -12.95 -17.34
CA LEU A 172 28.44 -13.72 -16.19
C LEU A 172 27.40 -12.91 -15.41
N ALA A 173 26.26 -13.51 -15.08
CA ALA A 173 25.28 -12.90 -14.20
C ALA A 173 25.87 -12.67 -12.81
N ASN A 174 25.48 -11.57 -12.16
CA ASN A 174 25.89 -11.30 -10.78
C ASN A 174 25.31 -12.38 -9.84
N PRO A 175 25.93 -12.69 -8.68
CA PRO A 175 25.39 -13.67 -7.74
C PRO A 175 23.99 -13.25 -7.27
N HIS A 176 22.99 -14.12 -7.46
CA HIS A 176 21.57 -13.86 -7.17
C HIS A 176 21.21 -14.00 -5.66
N GLU A 177 22.20 -14.21 -4.80
CA GLU A 177 21.94 -14.38 -3.35
C GLU A 177 21.35 -13.10 -2.76
N ASN A 178 21.71 -11.93 -3.27
CA ASN A 178 21.26 -10.68 -2.68
C ASN A 178 19.76 -10.41 -2.93
N SER A 179 19.22 -10.66 -4.13
CA SER A 179 17.79 -10.43 -4.38
C SER A 179 16.86 -11.41 -3.66
N THR A 180 17.27 -12.68 -3.57
CA THR A 180 16.48 -13.72 -2.92
C THR A 180 16.44 -13.55 -1.40
N VAL A 181 17.58 -13.23 -0.77
CA VAL A 181 17.66 -12.90 0.66
C VAL A 181 16.87 -11.63 0.96
N PHE A 182 17.04 -10.60 0.14
CA PHE A 182 16.31 -9.34 0.31
C PHE A 182 14.79 -9.51 0.19
N ALA A 183 14.31 -10.32 -0.77
CA ALA A 183 12.89 -10.65 -0.88
C ALA A 183 12.37 -11.39 0.36
N GLY A 184 13.17 -12.29 0.93
CA GLY A 184 12.86 -12.96 2.20
C GLY A 184 12.72 -11.98 3.36
N ASP A 185 13.64 -11.03 3.47
CA ASP A 185 13.61 -9.99 4.50
C ASP A 185 12.39 -9.07 4.35
N LEU A 186 12.07 -8.66 3.12
CA LEU A 186 10.88 -7.87 2.82
C LEU A 186 9.58 -8.57 3.23
N MET A 187 9.45 -9.86 2.92
CA MET A 187 8.27 -10.66 3.31
C MET A 187 8.15 -10.80 4.82
N THR A 188 9.27 -10.87 5.52
CA THR A 188 9.31 -10.92 6.98
C THR A 188 8.84 -9.59 7.57
N ILE A 189 9.39 -8.47 7.11
CA ILE A 189 8.98 -7.12 7.55
C ILE A 189 7.48 -6.90 7.26
N PHE A 190 7.02 -7.26 6.06
CA PHE A 190 5.60 -7.16 5.69
C PHE A 190 4.70 -7.94 6.66
N SER A 191 5.10 -9.16 7.00
CA SER A 191 4.35 -10.02 7.92
C SER A 191 4.29 -9.42 9.32
N THR A 192 5.41 -8.90 9.84
CA THR A 192 5.44 -8.22 11.15
C THR A 192 4.58 -6.97 11.18
N LEU A 193 4.62 -6.16 10.11
CA LEU A 193 3.79 -4.97 9.96
C LEU A 193 2.30 -5.32 9.94
N LEU A 194 1.91 -6.35 9.16
CA LEU A 194 0.53 -6.81 9.07
C LEU A 194 0.02 -7.30 10.43
N ILE A 195 0.81 -8.12 11.14
CA ILE A 195 0.47 -8.61 12.48
C ILE A 195 0.29 -7.43 13.46
N ALA A 196 1.18 -6.44 13.42
CA ALA A 196 1.08 -5.25 14.27
C ALA A 196 -0.19 -4.45 13.99
N ILE A 197 -0.56 -4.26 12.72
CA ILE A 197 -1.78 -3.55 12.32
C ILE A 197 -3.03 -4.30 12.79
N VAL A 198 -3.07 -5.61 12.58
CA VAL A 198 -4.18 -6.47 13.00
C VAL A 198 -4.32 -6.47 14.52
N GLY A 199 -3.20 -6.61 15.25
CA GLY A 199 -3.16 -6.54 16.71
C GLY A 199 -3.62 -5.18 17.24
N PHE A 200 -3.20 -4.09 16.62
CA PHE A 200 -3.64 -2.75 16.97
C PHE A 200 -5.15 -2.57 16.75
N TYR A 201 -5.66 -2.99 15.59
CA TYR A 201 -7.09 -2.89 15.25
C TYR A 201 -7.97 -3.64 16.26
N PHE A 202 -7.63 -4.90 16.57
CA PHE A 202 -8.39 -5.67 17.55
C PHE A 202 -8.18 -5.18 18.99
N GLY A 203 -6.99 -4.67 19.33
CA GLY A 203 -6.69 -4.08 20.64
C GLY A 203 -7.54 -2.84 20.95
N GLN A 204 -7.80 -2.00 19.94
CA GLN A 204 -8.68 -0.84 20.10
C GLN A 204 -10.12 -1.26 20.44
N GLY A 205 -10.63 -2.33 19.82
CA GLY A 205 -11.97 -2.87 20.10
C GLY A 205 -12.11 -3.39 21.53
N ALA A 206 -11.13 -4.17 21.99
CA ALA A 206 -11.12 -4.71 23.35
C ALA A 206 -11.07 -3.60 24.41
N THR A 207 -10.23 -2.58 24.21
CA THR A 207 -10.12 -1.43 25.13
C THR A 207 -11.43 -0.65 25.17
N ALA A 208 -12.05 -0.39 24.01
CA ALA A 208 -13.32 0.33 23.94
C ALA A 208 -14.49 -0.45 24.57
N ALA A 209 -14.47 -1.78 24.55
CA ALA A 209 -15.44 -2.61 25.25
C ALA A 209 -15.23 -2.55 26.77
N GLY A 210 -13.99 -2.66 27.22
CA GLY A 210 -13.63 -2.59 28.65
C GLY A 210 -14.00 -1.24 29.29
N VAL A 211 -13.74 -0.13 28.60
CA VAL A 211 -14.13 1.22 29.08
C VAL A 211 -15.65 1.33 29.24
N ARG A 212 -16.43 0.80 28.29
CA ARG A 212 -17.89 0.85 28.35
C ARG A 212 -18.47 0.03 29.51
N GLU A 213 -17.92 -1.15 29.79
CA GLU A 213 -18.36 -1.94 30.94
C GLU A 213 -17.95 -1.29 32.27
N ALA A 214 -16.74 -0.71 32.36
CA ALA A 214 -16.32 0.04 33.53
C ALA A 214 -17.21 1.26 33.82
N GLU A 215 -17.67 1.95 32.77
CA GLU A 215 -18.61 3.07 32.90
C GLU A 215 -20.00 2.62 33.37
N LYS A 216 -20.51 1.51 32.82
CA LYS A 216 -21.78 0.90 33.29
C LYS A 216 -21.72 0.52 34.76
N LEU A 217 -20.61 -0.03 35.23
CA LEU A 217 -20.43 -0.39 36.64
C LEU A 217 -20.46 0.86 37.54
N LYS A 218 -19.77 1.94 37.16
CA LYS A 218 -19.79 3.21 37.90
C LYS A 218 -21.20 3.83 37.97
N LEU A 219 -21.99 3.71 36.90
CA LEU A 219 -23.36 4.22 36.86
C LEU A 219 -24.36 3.32 37.61
N GLY A 220 -24.11 2.00 37.66
CA GLY A 220 -24.90 1.03 38.41
C GLY A 220 -24.70 1.18 39.93
N GLU A 221 -23.46 1.39 40.37
CA GLU A 221 -23.10 1.64 41.77
C GLU A 221 -23.80 2.89 42.33
N ASN A 222 -23.88 3.95 41.53
CA ASN A 222 -24.51 5.21 41.94
C ASN A 222 -26.06 5.14 42.02
N ARG A 223 -26.69 4.11 41.43
CA ARG A 223 -28.15 3.89 41.52
C ARG A 223 -28.56 2.96 42.66
N GLY A 224 -27.65 2.16 43.21
CA GLY A 224 -27.92 1.24 44.32
C GLY A 224 -27.81 1.86 45.72
N GLY A 225 -27.29 3.08 45.85
CA GLY A 225 -26.93 3.68 47.16
C GLY A 225 -27.99 4.51 47.88
N THR A 226 -29.13 4.85 47.26
CA THR A 226 -30.03 5.90 47.78
C THR A 226 -31.34 5.39 48.42
N THR A 227 -31.63 4.09 48.45
CA THR A 227 -32.92 3.56 48.96
C THR A 227 -32.84 2.80 50.28
N ALA A 228 -31.72 2.84 51.02
CA ALA A 228 -31.55 2.01 52.21
C ALA A 228 -31.37 2.77 53.54
N ILE A 229 -31.98 3.95 53.77
CA ILE A 229 -32.23 4.46 55.14
C ILE A 229 -33.50 5.33 55.15
N LYS A 230 -34.69 4.73 55.26
CA LYS A 230 -35.87 5.42 55.81
C LYS A 230 -36.91 4.47 56.38
N ASP A 231 -36.50 3.50 57.17
CA ASP A 231 -37.42 2.68 57.97
C ASP A 231 -36.80 2.43 59.35
N THR A 232 -36.86 3.42 60.25
CA THR A 232 -36.97 3.15 61.69
C THR A 232 -37.35 4.42 62.44
N GLU A 233 -38.27 4.25 63.38
CA GLU A 233 -38.71 5.18 64.44
C GLU A 233 -39.95 6.04 64.18
N THR A 234 -41.11 5.37 64.19
CA THR A 234 -42.34 5.96 64.72
C THR A 234 -42.37 5.72 66.24
N PRO A 235 -42.36 6.74 67.12
CA PRO A 235 -42.42 6.54 68.56
C PRO A 235 -43.83 6.09 69.00
N PRO A 236 -43.94 5.29 70.07
CA PRO A 236 -45.23 4.80 70.56
C PRO A 236 -46.05 5.93 71.19
N SER A 237 -47.31 6.08 70.75
CA SER A 237 -48.27 7.00 71.35
C SER A 237 -48.72 6.48 72.72
N GLU A 238 -48.33 7.19 73.76
CA GLU A 238 -48.76 6.99 75.14
C GLU A 238 -50.23 7.45 75.29
N ASN A 239 -51.11 6.50 75.62
CA ASN A 239 -52.53 6.70 75.87
C ASN A 239 -52.75 7.03 77.35
N THR A 240 -52.87 8.31 77.69
CA THR A 240 -53.36 8.74 79.00
C THR A 240 -54.86 8.98 78.93
N GLY A 241 -55.62 8.03 79.47
CA GLY A 241 -57.03 8.22 79.80
C GLY A 241 -57.20 9.09 81.05
N GLY A 242 -58.16 10.01 80.98
CA GLY A 242 -58.70 10.83 82.06
C GLY A 242 -60.03 11.40 81.61
#